data_AF-A0A194S402-F1
#
_entry.id   AF-A0A194S402-F1
#
_cell.length_a   1.000
_cell.length_b   1.000
_cell.length_c   1.000
_cell.angle_alpha   90.00
_cell.angle_beta   90.00
_cell.angle_gamma   90.00
#
_symmetry.space_group_name_H-M   'P 1'
#
loop_
_entity.id
_entity.type
_entity.pdbx_description
1 polymer ?
#
loop_
_entity_poly.entity_id
_entity_poly.type
_entity_poly.pdbx_seq_one_letter_code
_entity_poly.pdbx_strand_id
1 'polypeptide(L)'
;DSRVVKYSPHIKLVFSLLNQDSAAGGAVLSWNAHELLSRHIRPLLSSLAPLHNFTVETQVQYFAPLAVPVHREQGREGAHVEEHDLRAFVNNAAWNLGPSSPSPSLSSKTRMEYDD
;
A
#
# COMPACT_ATOMS: atom_id res chain seq x y z
N ASP A 1 -18.60 -15.81 -22.51
CA ASP A 1 -17.25 -15.36 -22.83
C ASP A 1 -16.33 -15.72 -21.67
N SER A 2 -15.63 -16.84 -21.78
CA SER A 2 -14.72 -17.32 -20.73
C SER A 2 -13.38 -16.64 -20.92
N ARG A 3 -13.06 -15.65 -20.06
CA ARG A 3 -11.72 -15.10 -19.98
C ARG A 3 -10.79 -16.21 -19.46
N VAL A 4 -10.15 -16.92 -20.40
CA VAL A 4 -9.09 -17.88 -20.07
C VAL A 4 -7.92 -17.07 -19.54
N VAL A 5 -7.75 -17.05 -18.22
CA VAL A 5 -6.56 -16.49 -17.59
C VAL A 5 -5.40 -17.43 -17.95
N LYS A 6 -4.41 -16.93 -18.68
CA LYS A 6 -3.19 -17.70 -18.93
C LYS A 6 -2.55 -18.06 -17.61
N TYR A 7 -2.21 -19.33 -17.45
CA TYR A 7 -1.47 -19.82 -16.29
C TYR A 7 -0.17 -19.05 -16.13
N SER A 8 0.08 -18.52 -14.94
CA SER A 8 1.34 -17.89 -14.55
C SER A 8 2.00 -18.73 -13.47
N PRO A 9 3.15 -19.35 -13.74
CA PRO A 9 3.88 -20.09 -12.71
C PRO A 9 4.48 -19.15 -11.65
N HIS A 10 4.67 -17.87 -11.95
CA HIS A 10 5.23 -16.90 -11.01
C HIS A 10 4.14 -15.99 -10.46
N ILE A 11 4.00 -15.96 -9.14
CA ILE A 11 3.04 -15.12 -8.41
C ILE A 11 3.80 -14.23 -7.44
N LYS A 12 3.56 -12.92 -7.52
CA LYS A 12 4.16 -11.94 -6.63
C LYS A 12 3.11 -11.38 -5.67
N LEU A 13 3.34 -11.55 -4.38
CA LEU A 13 2.50 -11.03 -3.29
C LEU A 13 3.18 -9.81 -2.69
N VAL A 14 2.45 -8.69 -2.60
CA VAL A 14 2.96 -7.43 -2.07
C VAL A 14 2.07 -6.97 -0.93
N PHE A 15 2.62 -6.93 0.28
CA PHE A 15 1.94 -6.44 1.48
C PHE A 15 2.36 -5.00 1.76
N SER A 16 1.41 -4.09 1.74
CA SER A 16 1.68 -2.65 1.87
C SER A 16 1.05 -2.13 3.15
N LEU A 17 1.87 -1.62 4.06
CA LEU A 17 1.42 -0.83 5.20
C LEU A 17 1.41 0.64 4.78
N LEU A 18 0.24 1.27 4.78
CA LEU A 18 0.09 2.68 4.45
C LEU A 18 -0.14 3.49 5.73
N ASN A 19 0.79 4.39 6.04
CA ASN A 19 0.64 5.36 7.12
C ASN A 19 -0.06 6.61 6.59
N GLN A 20 -1.19 6.96 7.20
CA GLN A 20 -1.89 8.22 6.98
C GLN A 20 -1.45 9.22 8.07
N ASP A 21 -1.03 10.41 7.64
CA ASP A 21 -0.59 11.51 8.52
C ASP A 21 0.44 11.10 9.59
N SER A 22 1.66 10.83 9.13
CA SER A 22 2.77 10.51 10.03
C SER A 22 3.23 11.70 10.90
N ALA A 23 2.71 12.91 10.67
CA ALA A 23 3.07 14.09 11.45
C ALA A 23 2.33 14.14 12.81
N ALA A 24 1.18 13.46 12.93
CA ALA A 24 0.40 13.38 14.16
C ALA A 24 0.96 12.40 15.21
N GLY A 25 2.16 11.84 14.99
CA GLY A 25 2.86 10.98 15.96
C GLY A 25 2.32 9.55 16.11
N GLY A 26 1.28 9.18 15.35
CA GLY A 26 0.68 7.83 15.35
C GLY A 26 1.19 6.89 14.25
N ALA A 27 2.28 7.25 13.56
CA ALA A 27 2.79 6.47 12.44
C ALA A 27 3.31 5.09 12.90
N VAL A 28 2.89 4.03 12.22
CA VAL A 28 3.48 2.71 12.38
C VAL A 28 4.76 2.68 11.54
N LEU A 29 5.87 3.09 12.15
CA LEU A 29 7.17 3.21 11.49
C LEU A 29 7.80 1.83 11.18
N SER A 30 7.42 0.80 11.93
CA SER A 30 7.81 -0.57 11.70
C SER A 30 6.68 -1.52 12.06
N TRP A 31 6.59 -2.62 11.31
CA TRP A 31 5.68 -3.74 11.58
C TRP A 31 6.45 -5.04 11.44
N ASN A 32 6.15 -6.03 12.28
CA ASN A 32 6.78 -7.35 12.18
C ASN A 32 6.09 -8.20 11.10
N ALA A 33 6.14 -7.72 9.85
CA ALA A 33 5.53 -8.44 8.73
C ALA A 33 6.17 -9.82 8.53
N HIS A 34 7.48 -9.94 8.80
CA HIS A 34 8.18 -11.23 8.70
C HIS A 34 7.51 -12.30 9.55
N GLU A 35 7.29 -12.04 10.84
CA GLU A 35 6.70 -13.01 11.75
C GLU A 35 5.25 -13.35 11.36
N LEU A 36 4.45 -12.32 11.06
CA LEU A 36 3.05 -12.50 10.67
C LEU A 36 2.89 -13.32 9.39
N LEU A 37 3.69 -13.00 8.36
CA LEU A 37 3.67 -13.72 7.10
C LEU A 37 4.22 -15.13 7.24
N SER A 38 5.27 -15.32 8.03
CA SER A 38 5.80 -16.66 8.32
C SER A 38 4.80 -17.54 9.04
N ARG A 39 4.04 -16.98 9.99
CA ARG A 39 3.04 -17.72 10.76
C ARG A 39 1.78 -18.02 9.94
N HIS A 40 1.28 -17.06 9.17
CA HIS A 40 -0.06 -17.14 8.59
C HIS A 40 -0.10 -17.39 7.08
N ILE A 41 0.90 -16.89 6.34
CA ILE A 41 0.91 -16.95 4.88
C ILE A 41 1.81 -18.06 4.36
N ARG A 42 2.97 -18.28 4.99
CA ARG A 42 3.93 -19.30 4.56
C ARG A 42 3.33 -20.72 4.45
N PRO A 43 2.50 -21.22 5.39
CA PRO A 43 1.92 -22.55 5.26
C PRO A 43 1.08 -22.72 4.00
N LEU A 44 0.33 -21.67 3.63
CA LEU A 44 -0.47 -21.65 2.40
C LEU A 44 0.44 -21.66 1.17
N LEU A 45 1.47 -20.83 1.13
CA LEU A 45 2.38 -20.76 -0.02
C LEU A 45 3.14 -22.08 -0.20
N SER A 46 3.58 -22.71 0.89
CA SER A 46 4.23 -24.03 0.84
C SER A 46 3.30 -25.11 0.28
N SER A 47 2.01 -25.09 0.62
CA SER A 47 1.05 -26.05 0.05
C SER A 47 0.83 -25.87 -1.46
N LEU A 48 1.06 -24.65 -1.97
CA LEU A 48 0.89 -24.28 -3.38
C LEU A 48 2.20 -24.28 -4.17
N ALA A 49 3.35 -24.41 -3.49
CA ALA A 49 4.67 -24.41 -4.10
C ALA A 49 4.86 -25.43 -5.25
N PRO A 50 4.22 -26.62 -5.23
CA PRO A 50 4.30 -27.55 -6.38
C PRO A 50 3.69 -27.00 -7.68
N LEU A 51 2.82 -25.99 -7.57
CA LEU A 51 2.11 -25.39 -8.70
C LEU A 51 2.65 -24.00 -9.04
N HIS A 52 3.19 -23.26 -8.07
CA HIS A 52 3.57 -21.87 -8.28
C HIS A 52 4.84 -21.50 -7.53
N ASN A 53 5.63 -20.64 -8.17
CA ASN A 53 6.74 -19.93 -7.60
C ASN A 53 6.24 -18.62 -7.00
N PHE A 54 6.43 -18.43 -5.71
CA PHE A 54 5.97 -17.23 -5.00
C PHE A 54 7.13 -16.29 -4.66
N THR A 55 6.92 -15.00 -4.90
CA THR A 55 7.77 -13.94 -4.32
C THR A 55 6.91 -13.12 -3.37
N VAL A 56 7.40 -12.90 -2.15
CA VAL A 56 6.72 -12.10 -1.13
C VAL A 56 7.52 -10.84 -0.83
N GLU A 57 6.87 -9.69 -0.95
CA GLU A 57 7.44 -8.39 -0.61
C GLU A 57 6.59 -7.68 0.43
N THR A 58 7.26 -6.94 1.30
CA THR A 58 6.62 -6.07 2.27
C THR A 58 7.15 -4.66 2.11
N GLN A 59 6.26 -3.67 2.23
CA GLN A 59 6.63 -2.27 2.13
C GLN A 59 5.84 -1.43 3.13
N VAL A 60 6.51 -0.41 3.67
CA VAL A 60 5.87 0.65 4.45
C VAL A 60 5.88 1.91 3.59
N GLN A 61 4.70 2.48 3.36
CA GLN A 61 4.49 3.68 2.57
C GLN A 61 3.88 4.78 3.44
N TYR A 62 4.29 6.02 3.18
CA TYR A 62 3.79 7.19 3.88
C TYR A 62 2.96 8.02 2.90
N PHE A 63 1.71 8.29 3.24
CA PHE A 63 0.90 9.23 2.48
C PHE A 63 1.01 10.63 3.10
N ALA A 64 1.07 11.66 2.26
CA ALA A 64 1.16 13.03 2.73
C ALA A 64 -0.10 13.40 3.54
N PRO A 65 0.04 14.20 4.61
CA PRO A 65 -1.12 14.77 5.28
C PRO A 65 -2.02 15.51 4.28
N LEU A 66 -3.32 15.55 4.55
CA LEU A 66 -4.26 16.33 3.75
C LEU A 66 -3.74 17.76 3.66
N ALA A 67 -3.58 18.27 2.44
CA ALA A 67 -3.13 19.64 2.19
C ALA A 67 -4.14 20.69 2.68
N VAL A 68 -5.34 20.25 3.04
CA VAL A 68 -6.47 21.07 3.46
C VAL A 68 -7.07 20.55 4.76
N PRO A 69 -7.60 21.43 5.62
CA PRO A 69 -8.38 21.01 6.76
C PRO A 69 -9.68 20.33 6.31
N VAL A 70 -10.08 19.28 7.01
CA VAL A 70 -11.35 18.60 6.80
C VAL A 70 -12.21 18.83 8.03
N HIS A 71 -13.38 19.42 7.82
CA HIS A 71 -14.29 19.81 8.88
C HIS A 71 -15.40 18.76 9.07
N ARG A 72 -15.73 18.49 10.33
CA ARG A 72 -16.86 17.65 10.73
C ARG A 72 -17.70 18.41 11.73
N GLU A 73 -18.97 18.64 11.39
CA GLU A 73 -19.93 19.29 12.28
C GLU A 73 -20.77 18.25 13.03
N GLN A 74 -21.00 18.46 14.33
CA GLN A 74 -21.92 17.60 15.08
C GLN A 74 -23.33 17.72 14.50
N GLY A 75 -23.96 16.58 14.17
CA GLY A 75 -25.31 16.53 13.62
C GLY A 75 -25.40 16.60 12.09
N ARG A 76 -24.27 16.72 11.39
CA ARG A 76 -24.19 16.55 9.94
C ARG A 76 -23.47 15.26 9.58
N GLU A 77 -24.05 14.50 8.67
CA GLU A 77 -23.41 13.32 8.12
C GLU A 77 -22.36 13.74 7.08
N GLY A 78 -21.13 13.29 7.27
CA GLY A 78 -20.03 13.49 6.34
C GLY A 78 -18.98 14.50 6.80
N ALA A 79 -18.01 14.71 5.91
CA ALA A 79 -16.91 15.64 6.06
C ALA A 79 -17.00 16.69 4.96
N HIS A 80 -16.72 17.95 5.28
CA HIS A 80 -16.70 19.04 4.31
C HIS A 80 -15.35 19.75 4.29
N VAL A 81 -15.05 20.38 3.16
CA VAL A 81 -13.88 21.22 2.93
C VAL A 81 -14.41 22.57 2.49
N GLU A 82 -13.83 23.64 3.00
CA GLU A 82 -14.25 24.99 2.63
C GLU A 82 -13.94 25.28 1.16
N GLU A 83 -14.79 26.09 0.51
CA GLU A 83 -14.64 26.39 -0.92
C GLU A 83 -13.26 27.01 -1.25
N HIS A 84 -12.71 27.80 -0.34
CA HIS A 84 -11.38 28.42 -0.52
C HIS A 84 -10.24 27.39 -0.52
N ASP A 85 -10.41 26.27 0.18
CA ASP A 85 -9.45 25.17 0.27
C ASP A 85 -9.54 24.22 -0.93
N LEU A 86 -10.66 24.23 -1.67
CA LEU A 86 -10.82 23.43 -2.90
C LEU A 86 -9.80 23.78 -3.99
N ARG A 87 -9.13 24.93 -3.90
CA ARG A 87 -8.04 25.33 -4.81
C ARG A 87 -6.82 24.41 -4.74
N ALA A 88 -6.60 23.74 -3.61
CA ALA A 88 -5.58 22.70 -3.50
C ALA A 88 -5.88 21.46 -4.36
N PHE A 89 -7.15 21.27 -4.76
CA PHE A 89 -7.61 20.18 -5.63
C PHE A 89 -7.66 20.56 -7.11
N VAL A 90 -7.09 21.71 -7.51
CA VAL A 90 -6.83 22.00 -8.93
C VAL A 90 -5.78 21.01 -9.42
N ASN A 91 -6.31 19.93 -9.96
CA ASN A 91 -5.69 18.82 -10.66
C ASN A 91 -4.30 19.13 -11.24
N ASN A 92 -3.25 18.94 -10.44
CA ASN A 92 -1.94 18.67 -11.01
C ASN A 92 -2.00 17.20 -11.44
N ALA A 93 -2.56 16.95 -12.63
CA ALA A 93 -2.76 15.64 -13.25
C ALA A 93 -1.43 14.93 -13.58
N ALA A 94 -0.53 14.83 -12.62
CA ALA A 94 0.66 14.03 -12.66
C ALA A 94 0.40 12.67 -11.99
N TRP A 95 -0.77 12.08 -12.20
CA TRP A 95 -0.99 10.65 -11.98
C TRP A 95 -0.41 9.87 -13.16
N ASN A 96 0.87 10.06 -13.44
CA ASN A 96 1.63 9.07 -14.19
C ASN A 96 2.06 8.00 -13.20
N LEU A 97 1.17 7.04 -12.94
CA LEU A 97 1.54 5.73 -12.39
C LEU A 97 2.20 4.89 -13.50
N GLY A 98 3.24 5.45 -14.12
CA GLY A 98 4.23 4.65 -14.85
C GLY A 98 5.14 3.97 -13.84
N PRO A 99 5.72 2.80 -14.15
CA PRO A 99 6.53 2.00 -13.22
C PRO A 99 7.88 2.66 -12.79
N SER A 100 8.08 3.95 -13.04
CA SER A 100 9.29 4.68 -12.68
C SER A 100 9.05 6.19 -12.62
N SER A 101 8.51 6.70 -11.51
CA SER A 101 8.76 8.08 -11.11
C SER A 101 9.40 8.07 -9.73
N PRO A 102 10.58 8.69 -9.53
CA PRO A 102 11.21 8.77 -8.23
C PRO A 102 10.49 9.86 -7.43
N SER A 103 9.46 9.48 -6.68
CA SER A 103 8.99 10.31 -5.56
C SER A 103 10.12 10.44 -4.53
N PRO A 104 10.26 11.56 -3.80
CA PRO A 104 11.13 11.63 -2.63
C PRO A 104 10.43 10.90 -1.46
N SER A 105 10.01 9.65 -1.67
CA SER A 105 9.46 8.78 -0.65
C SER A 105 10.59 7.91 -0.14
N LEU A 106 10.97 8.10 1.13
CA LEU A 106 11.87 7.20 1.81
C LEU A 106 11.16 5.83 1.93
N SER A 107 11.47 4.92 1.01
CA SER A 107 10.88 3.58 0.97
C SER A 107 11.90 2.57 1.47
N SER A 108 11.60 1.93 2.61
CA SER A 108 12.31 0.74 3.05
C SER A 108 11.65 -0.47 2.42
N LYS A 109 12.33 -1.09 1.46
CA LYS A 109 11.92 -2.36 0.86
C LYS A 109 12.76 -3.48 1.46
N THR A 110 12.09 -4.49 2.00
CA THR A 110 12.75 -5.74 2.42
C THR A 110 12.23 -6.86 1.55
N ARG A 111 13.12 -7.46 0.75
CA ARG A 111 12.84 -8.64 -0.07
C ARG A 111 13.06 -9.87 0.80
N MET A 112 12.08 -10.76 0.80
CA MET A 112 12.15 -12.03 1.50
C MET A 112 12.24 -13.13 0.45
N GLU A 113 13.41 -13.74 0.33
CA GLU A 113 13.60 -14.94 -0.47
C GLU A 113 13.32 -16.14 0.43
N TYR A 114 12.42 -17.00 -0.04
CA TYR A 114 12.21 -18.30 0.56
C TYR A 114 13.07 -19.27 -0.24
N ASP A 115 14.23 -19.61 0.31
CA ASP A 115 14.99 -20.77 -0.15
C ASP A 115 14.27 -22.05 0.28
N ASP A 116 14.37 -23.05 -0.59
CA ASP A 116 13.78 -24.40 -0.50
C ASP A 116 14.44 -25.24 0.62
#